data_AF-A0A377V5W7-F1
#
_entry.id   AF-A0A377V5W7-F1
#
_cell.length_a   1.000
_cell.length_b   1.000
_cell.length_c   1.000
_cell.angle_alpha   90.00
_cell.angle_beta   90.00
_cell.angle_gamma   90.00
#
_symmetry.space_group_name_H-M   'P 1'
#
loop_
_entity.id
_entity.type
_entity.pdbx_description
1 polymer ?
#
loop_
_entity_poly.entity_id
_entity_poly.type
_entity_poly.pdbx_seq_one_letter_code
_entity_poly.pdbx_strand_id
1 'polypeptide(L)'
;MVYGSMGGDGQPQTQAALFTRYILQGVPLQESISRPRWLLGRTWGQSSDSLKLEGRFAPACIARLRELGHDVEVLADFSEAMGHAGAIVRHPNGLLEGATDPRSNGAAAGY
;
A
#
# COMPACT_ATOMS: atom_id res chain seq x y z
N MET A 1 -16.32 5.81 -1.19
CA MET A 1 -14.87 5.90 -1.49
C MET A 1 -14.66 5.39 -2.91
N VAL A 2 -13.96 6.15 -3.74
CA VAL A 2 -13.41 5.69 -5.02
C VAL A 2 -11.91 5.65 -4.85
N TYR A 3 -11.27 4.56 -5.24
CA TYR A 3 -9.84 4.34 -5.00
C TYR A 3 -9.28 3.36 -6.04
N GLY A 4 -7.97 3.38 -6.22
CA GLY A 4 -7.27 2.51 -7.15
C GLY A 4 -5.76 2.60 -6.98
N SER A 5 -5.03 1.71 -7.65
CA SER A 5 -3.57 1.71 -7.67
C SER A 5 -3.06 1.16 -9.00
N MET A 6 -1.94 1.69 -9.50
CA MET A 6 -1.10 0.97 -10.47
C MET A 6 -0.40 -0.22 -9.79
N GLY A 7 0.21 -1.15 -10.54
CA GLY A 7 1.07 -2.20 -9.97
C GLY A 7 0.83 -3.64 -10.45
N GLY A 8 0.20 -3.84 -11.60
CA GLY A 8 -0.06 -5.18 -12.17
C GLY A 8 -0.71 -6.15 -11.17
N ASP A 9 -0.10 -7.31 -10.98
CA ASP A 9 -0.59 -8.36 -10.07
C ASP A 9 -0.58 -7.95 -8.58
N GLY A 10 0.13 -6.88 -8.23
CA GLY A 10 0.10 -6.29 -6.88
C GLY A 10 -1.16 -5.46 -6.61
N GLN A 11 -1.93 -5.07 -7.64
CA GLN A 11 -3.08 -4.18 -7.49
C GLN A 11 -4.14 -4.70 -6.50
N PRO A 12 -4.57 -5.98 -6.53
CA PRO A 12 -5.56 -6.47 -5.59
C PRO A 12 -5.06 -6.44 -4.14
N GLN A 13 -3.76 -6.72 -3.91
CA GLN A 13 -3.15 -6.70 -2.58
C GLN A 13 -3.10 -5.28 -2.02
N THR A 14 -2.65 -4.31 -2.82
CA THR A 14 -2.64 -2.90 -2.43
C THR A 14 -4.05 -2.38 -2.15
N GLN A 15 -5.02 -2.69 -3.01
CA GLN A 15 -6.42 -2.29 -2.79
C GLN A 15 -7.01 -2.90 -1.52
N ALA A 16 -6.76 -4.19 -1.26
CA ALA A 16 -7.22 -4.86 -0.04
C ALA A 16 -6.61 -4.24 1.22
N ALA A 17 -5.31 -3.92 1.20
CA ALA A 17 -4.64 -3.26 2.32
C ALA A 17 -5.22 -1.87 2.60
N LEU A 18 -5.42 -1.06 1.55
CA LEU A 18 -6.00 0.29 1.67
C LEU A 18 -7.45 0.24 2.19
N PHE A 19 -8.29 -0.61 1.61
CA PHE A 19 -9.68 -0.75 2.04
C PHE A 19 -9.76 -1.21 3.49
N THR A 20 -8.97 -2.22 3.88
CA THR A 20 -8.94 -2.73 5.25
C THR A 20 -8.54 -1.63 6.24
N ARG A 21 -7.49 -0.86 5.94
CA ARG A 21 -7.03 0.23 6.80
C ARG A 21 -8.08 1.32 6.97
N TYR A 22 -8.64 1.80 5.87
CA TYR A 22 -9.56 2.93 5.92
C TYR A 22 -10.94 2.51 6.45
N ILE A 23 -11.55 1.49 5.84
CA ILE A 23 -12.94 1.12 6.11
C ILE A 23 -13.07 0.27 7.38
N LEU A 24 -12.16 -0.70 7.59
CA LEU A 24 -12.29 -1.64 8.72
C LEU A 24 -11.56 -1.17 9.97
N GLN A 25 -10.40 -0.51 9.82
CA GLN A 25 -9.58 -0.06 10.94
C GLN A 25 -9.74 1.44 11.27
N GLY A 26 -10.48 2.21 10.46
CA GLY A 26 -10.71 3.64 10.71
C GLY A 26 -9.45 4.50 10.64
N VAL A 27 -8.41 4.03 9.96
CA VAL A 27 -7.16 4.77 9.78
C VAL A 27 -7.41 5.96 8.84
N PRO A 28 -6.92 7.19 9.14
CA PRO A 28 -7.08 8.35 8.26
C PRO A 28 -6.67 8.06 6.81
N LEU A 29 -7.33 8.70 5.81
CA LEU A 29 -7.20 8.29 4.41
C LEU A 29 -5.76 8.38 3.89
N GLN A 30 -5.09 9.51 4.13
CA GLN A 30 -3.69 9.70 3.71
C GLN A 30 -2.75 8.72 4.43
N GLU A 31 -3.00 8.41 5.70
CA GLU A 31 -2.20 7.44 6.46
C GLU A 31 -2.41 6.02 5.93
N SER A 32 -3.64 5.65 5.55
CA SER A 32 -3.98 4.35 4.97
C SER A 32 -3.16 4.04 3.70
N ILE A 33 -2.95 5.07 2.85
CA ILE A 33 -2.11 4.99 1.64
C ILE A 33 -0.61 4.98 2.00
N SER A 34 -0.21 5.81 2.96
CA SER A 34 1.20 6.06 3.29
C SER A 34 1.85 4.93 4.07
N ARG A 35 1.08 4.16 4.86
CA ARG A 35 1.57 3.02 5.65
C ARG A 35 2.32 1.99 4.78
N PRO A 36 3.33 1.30 5.36
CA PRO A 36 4.16 0.37 4.61
C PRO A 36 3.36 -0.76 3.97
N ARG A 37 3.78 -1.23 2.80
CA ARG A 37 3.10 -2.23 1.97
C ARG A 37 3.96 -3.45 1.74
N TRP A 38 3.27 -4.54 1.43
CA TRP A 38 3.85 -5.81 1.08
C TRP A 38 3.28 -6.28 -0.25
N LEU A 39 4.02 -7.18 -0.90
CA LEU A 39 3.56 -7.88 -2.07
C LEU A 39 4.06 -9.32 -1.97
N LEU A 40 3.12 -10.26 -1.98
CA LEU A 40 3.43 -11.67 -2.08
C LEU A 40 3.30 -12.13 -3.52
N GLY A 41 4.32 -12.82 -4.02
CA GLY A 41 4.30 -13.40 -5.35
C GLY A 41 4.93 -12.53 -6.43
N ARG A 42 4.53 -12.81 -7.66
CA ARG A 42 5.12 -12.25 -8.87
C ARG A 42 4.73 -10.79 -9.06
N THR A 43 5.70 -10.02 -9.49
CA THR A 43 5.52 -8.67 -10.05
C THR A 43 5.88 -8.69 -11.52
N TRP A 44 5.39 -7.71 -12.27
CA TRP A 44 5.72 -7.57 -13.70
C TRP A 44 7.23 -7.74 -13.95
N GLY A 45 7.60 -8.76 -14.74
CA GLY A 45 8.99 -9.05 -15.11
C GLY A 45 9.82 -9.87 -14.13
N GLN A 46 9.28 -10.28 -12.97
CA GLN A 46 9.98 -11.15 -12.01
C GLN A 46 9.16 -12.38 -11.63
N SER A 47 9.75 -13.55 -11.80
CA SER A 47 9.15 -14.87 -11.50
C SER A 47 9.26 -15.26 -10.02
N SER A 48 9.81 -14.41 -9.16
CA SER A 48 10.01 -14.72 -7.74
C SER A 48 8.68 -14.73 -6.99
N ASP A 49 8.42 -15.83 -6.28
CA ASP A 49 7.27 -15.97 -5.37
C ASP A 49 7.58 -15.44 -3.95
N SER A 50 8.65 -14.65 -3.78
CA SER A 50 9.05 -14.04 -2.50
C SER A 50 8.00 -13.11 -1.90
N LEU A 51 8.04 -12.94 -0.58
CA LEU A 51 7.33 -11.90 0.14
C LEU A 51 8.18 -10.63 0.18
N LYS A 52 7.77 -9.63 -0.60
CA LYS A 52 8.41 -8.32 -0.66
C LYS A 52 7.79 -7.40 0.38
N LEU A 53 8.61 -6.76 1.21
CA LEU A 53 8.19 -5.84 2.28
C LEU A 53 8.97 -4.53 2.16
N GLU A 54 8.32 -3.38 2.30
CA GLU A 54 9.06 -2.12 2.44
C GLU A 54 9.85 -2.04 3.75
N GLY A 55 10.99 -1.34 3.74
CA GLY A 55 11.88 -1.18 4.89
C GLY A 55 11.26 -0.54 6.14
N ARG A 56 10.13 0.16 5.99
CA ARG A 56 9.41 0.83 7.09
C ARG A 56 8.59 -0.12 7.97
N PHE A 57 8.57 -1.42 7.67
CA PHE A 57 8.07 -2.40 8.65
C PHE A 57 9.02 -2.51 9.84
N ALA A 58 8.46 -2.72 11.04
CA ALA A 58 9.28 -2.93 12.23
C ALA A 58 10.26 -4.11 12.01
N PRO A 59 11.56 -3.98 12.35
CA PRO A 59 12.54 -5.05 12.14
C PRO A 59 12.12 -6.39 12.76
N ALA A 60 11.45 -6.34 13.92
CA ALA A 60 10.90 -7.53 14.57
C ALA A 60 9.80 -8.24 13.75
N CYS A 61 8.99 -7.49 13.00
CA CYS A 61 7.98 -8.06 12.10
C CYS A 61 8.66 -8.82 10.94
N ILE A 62 9.68 -8.20 10.33
CA ILE A 62 10.46 -8.80 9.24
C ILE A 62 11.15 -10.08 9.72
N ALA A 63 11.82 -10.03 10.88
CA ALA A 63 12.46 -11.20 11.48
C ALA A 63 11.45 -12.32 11.75
N ARG A 64 10.30 -11.97 12.33
CA ARG A 64 9.24 -12.95 12.63
C ARG A 64 8.68 -13.63 11.38
N LEU A 65 8.51 -12.90 10.28
CA LEU A 65 8.05 -13.47 9.02
C LEU A 65 9.07 -14.47 8.44
N ARG A 66 10.37 -14.18 8.57
CA ARG A 66 11.43 -15.13 8.18
C ARG A 66 11.41 -16.40 9.04
N GLU A 67 11.25 -16.27 10.35
CA GLU A 67 11.11 -17.42 11.25
C GLU A 67 9.88 -18.28 10.94
N LEU A 68 8.81 -17.66 10.42
CA LEU A 68 7.62 -18.36 9.94
C LEU A 68 7.83 -19.04 8.57
N GLY A 69 9.02 -18.93 7.97
CA GLY A 69 9.39 -19.61 6.72
C GLY A 69 9.13 -18.80 5.45
N HIS A 70 8.76 -17.52 5.55
CA HIS A 70 8.62 -16.67 4.37
C HIS A 70 10.02 -16.33 3.80
N ASP A 71 10.17 -16.47 2.49
CA ASP A 71 11.29 -15.88 1.75
C ASP A 71 11.06 -14.37 1.66
N VAL A 72 11.74 -13.61 2.53
CA VAL A 72 11.51 -12.17 2.70
C VAL A 72 12.57 -11.33 2.01
N GLU A 73 12.12 -10.57 1.02
CA GLU A 73 12.87 -9.51 0.35
C GLU A 73 12.46 -8.15 0.93
N VAL A 74 13.45 -7.36 1.39
CA VAL A 74 13.19 -6.02 1.92
C VAL A 74 13.52 -4.99 0.84
N LEU A 75 12.53 -4.20 0.45
CA LEU A 75 12.67 -3.11 -0.51
C LEU A 75 12.96 -1.78 0.20
N ALA A 76 13.36 -0.78 -0.58
CA ALA A 76 13.50 0.59 -0.11
C ALA A 76 12.18 1.12 0.48
N ASP A 77 12.31 2.09 1.38
CA ASP A 77 11.18 2.86 1.88
C ASP A 77 10.45 3.55 0.73
N PHE A 78 9.11 3.46 0.73
CA PHE A 78 8.27 4.03 -0.33
C PHE A 78 8.63 3.51 -1.74
N SER A 79 8.97 2.24 -1.87
CA SER A 79 9.29 1.64 -3.17
C SER A 79 8.12 1.75 -4.15
N GLU A 80 8.39 2.29 -5.35
CA GLU A 80 7.43 2.35 -6.47
C GLU A 80 6.88 0.97 -6.87
N ALA A 81 7.63 -0.10 -6.59
CA ALA A 81 7.21 -1.47 -6.85
C ALA A 81 5.92 -1.86 -6.10
N MET A 82 5.57 -1.14 -5.03
CA MET A 82 4.34 -1.34 -4.26
C MET A 82 3.10 -0.71 -4.91
N GLY A 83 3.26 -0.04 -6.05
CA GLY A 83 2.20 0.63 -6.79
C GLY A 83 1.91 2.04 -6.28
N HIS A 84 1.24 2.82 -7.13
CA HIS A 84 0.89 4.21 -6.87
C HIS A 84 -0.62 4.33 -6.71
N ALA A 85 -1.07 4.52 -5.48
CA ALA A 85 -2.47 4.54 -5.11
C ALA A 85 -3.04 5.94 -4.94
N GLY A 86 -4.34 6.08 -5.21
CA GLY A 86 -5.10 7.30 -4.97
C GLY A 86 -6.48 6.97 -4.45
N ALA A 87 -7.06 7.88 -3.66
CA ALA A 87 -8.40 7.71 -3.14
C ALA A 87 -9.12 9.06 -2.99
N ILE A 88 -10.43 9.05 -3.20
CA ILE A 88 -11.35 10.15 -2.90
C ILE A 88 -12.54 9.61 -2.11
N VAL A 89 -12.90 10.29 -1.02
CA VAL A 89 -14.04 9.95 -0.18
C VAL A 89 -14.98 11.15 -0.11
N ARG A 90 -16.27 10.90 -0.35
CA ARG A 90 -17.34 11.84 -0.06
C ARG A 90 -17.97 11.48 1.27
N HIS A 91 -17.82 12.35 2.25
CA HIS A 91 -18.40 12.22 3.59
C HIS A 91 -19.90 12.57 3.58
N PRO A 92 -20.70 12.07 4.54
CA PRO A 92 -22.13 12.38 4.62
C PRO A 92 -22.46 13.87 4.72
N ASN A 93 -21.57 14.65 5.34
CA ASN A 93 -21.68 16.11 5.47
C ASN A 93 -21.30 16.88 4.19
N GLY A 94 -20.95 16.18 3.11
CA GLY A 94 -20.56 16.78 1.84
C GLY A 94 -19.07 17.08 1.68
N LEU A 95 -18.24 16.90 2.73
CA LEU A 95 -16.79 17.06 2.63
C LEU A 95 -16.21 16.03 1.64
N LEU A 96 -15.30 16.49 0.77
CA LEU A 96 -14.46 15.63 -0.05
C LEU A 96 -13.07 15.52 0.58
N GLU A 97 -12.64 14.29 0.84
CA GLU A 97 -11.30 13.98 1.33
C GLU A 97 -10.52 13.26 0.23
N GLY A 98 -9.35 13.78 -0.13
CA GLY A 98 -8.48 13.21 -1.15
C GLY A 98 -7.14 12.78 -0.57
N ALA A 99 -6.55 11.71 -1.12
CA ALA A 99 -5.24 11.24 -0.72
C ALA A 99 -4.42 10.77 -1.93
N THR A 100 -3.11 10.98 -1.86
CA THR A 100 -2.14 10.65 -2.93
C THR A 100 -1.01 9.80 -2.38
N ASP A 101 -0.38 8.97 -3.23
CA ASP A 101 0.71 8.11 -2.81
C ASP A 101 2.04 8.86 -2.67
N PRO A 102 2.70 8.83 -1.50
CA PRO A 102 4.06 9.36 -1.37
C PRO A 102 5.12 8.55 -2.14
N ARG A 103 4.76 7.39 -2.71
CA ARG A 103 5.66 6.56 -3.54
C ARG A 103 5.88 7.14 -4.94
N SER A 104 5.06 8.07 -5.38
CA SER A 104 5.14 8.68 -6.71
C SER A 104 5.01 10.18 -6.64
N ASN A 105 5.49 10.87 -7.68
CA ASN A 105 5.12 12.26 -7.89
C ASN A 105 3.61 12.37 -8.15
N GLY A 106 2.95 13.31 -7.48
CA GLY A 106 1.51 13.52 -7.62
C GLY A 106 0.94 14.36 -6.48
N ALA A 107 -0.34 14.75 -6.61
CA ALA A 107 -1.06 15.48 -5.59
C ALA A 107 -2.54 15.09 -5.59
N ALA A 108 -3.17 15.10 -4.41
CA ALA A 108 -4.62 15.19 -4.29
C ALA A 108 -4.98 16.67 -4.14
N ALA A 109 -5.77 17.21 -5.07
CA ALA A 109 -6.17 18.62 -5.09
C ALA A 109 -7.69 18.74 -5.09
N GLY A 110 -8.22 19.70 -4.34
CA GLY A 110 -9.65 19.99 -4.22
C GLY A 110 -9.91 21.50 -4.14
N TYR A 111 -11.17 21.90 -4.30
CA TYR A 111 -11.66 23.29 -4.22
C TYR A 111 -13.00 23.36 -3.51
#